data_AF-A0A7W1Z7V1-F1
#
_entry.id   AF-A0A7W1Z7V1-F1
#
_cell.length_a   1.000
_cell.length_b   1.000
_cell.length_c   1.000
_cell.angle_alpha   90.00
_cell.angle_beta   90.00
_cell.angle_gamma   90.00
#
_symmetry.space_group_name_H-M   'P 1'
#
loop_
_entity.id
_entity.type
_entity.pdbx_description
1 polymer ?
#
loop_
_entity_poly.entity_id
_entity_poly.type
_entity_poly.pdbx_seq_one_letter_code
_entity_poly.pdbx_strand_id
1 'polypeptide(L)'
;MNISQIDEINKSAWDNRRIDLRQSFDFAMKTKEASSALKYSKGLADSSKVLGYCYWRFSDYSQSLSNSLTALKIYKGLNAQKDEADTLNSIGAVYMFQNENIKRLECNLQCLKIRQDV
;
A
#
# COMPACT_ATOMS: atom_id res chain seq x y z
N MET A 1 -11.99 -1.36 -17.49
CA MET A 1 -10.75 -0.59 -17.27
C MET A 1 -9.60 -1.43 -17.79
N ASN A 2 -8.68 -0.86 -18.57
CA ASN A 2 -7.48 -1.57 -19.03
C ASN A 2 -6.29 -1.34 -18.07
N ILE A 3 -5.16 -2.01 -18.32
CA ILE A 3 -3.97 -1.93 -17.45
C ILE A 3 -3.41 -0.49 -17.36
N SER A 4 -3.32 0.24 -18.48
CA SER A 4 -2.83 1.64 -18.48
C SER A 4 -3.69 2.55 -17.60
N GLN A 5 -5.01 2.42 -17.73
CA GLN A 5 -5.96 3.17 -16.92
C GLN A 5 -5.85 2.82 -15.43
N ILE A 6 -5.61 1.55 -15.09
CA ILE A 6 -5.38 1.13 -13.70
C ILE A 6 -4.14 1.83 -13.13
N ASP A 7 -3.03 1.80 -13.86
CA ASP A 7 -1.77 2.40 -13.41
C ASP A 7 -1.90 3.93 -13.23
N GLU A 8 -2.54 4.61 -14.16
CA GLU A 8 -2.80 6.06 -14.09
C GLU A 8 -3.69 6.43 -12.90
N ILE A 9 -4.77 5.68 -12.67
CA ILE A 9 -5.70 5.95 -11.56
C ILE A 9 -5.03 5.63 -10.22
N ASN A 10 -4.28 4.54 -10.11
CA ASN A 10 -3.54 4.20 -8.89
C ASN A 10 -2.48 5.27 -8.57
N LYS A 11 -1.75 5.74 -9.58
CA LYS A 11 -0.81 6.85 -9.42
C LYS A 11 -1.50 8.11 -8.93
N SER A 12 -2.60 8.50 -9.58
CA SER A 12 -3.40 9.66 -9.17
C SER A 12 -3.93 9.54 -7.74
N ALA A 13 -4.44 8.36 -7.37
CA ALA A 13 -4.93 8.07 -6.03
C ALA A 13 -3.81 8.17 -4.99
N TRP A 14 -2.61 7.68 -5.31
CA TRP A 14 -1.45 7.85 -4.45
C TRP A 14 -1.06 9.31 -4.30
N ASP A 15 -0.93 10.05 -5.40
CA ASP A 15 -0.49 11.45 -5.39
C ASP A 15 -1.48 12.36 -4.62
N ASN A 16 -2.79 12.10 -4.74
CA ASN A 16 -3.84 12.88 -4.09
C ASN A 16 -4.24 12.41 -2.69
N ARG A 17 -3.67 11.30 -2.18
CA ARG A 17 -4.05 10.69 -0.87
C ARG A 17 -4.00 11.64 0.34
N ARG A 18 -3.22 12.72 0.25
CA ARG A 18 -3.09 13.72 1.32
C ARG A 18 -4.06 14.89 1.17
N ILE A 19 -4.57 15.12 -0.04
CA ILE A 19 -5.44 16.25 -0.41
C ILE A 19 -6.90 15.80 -0.37
N ASP A 20 -7.22 14.73 -1.12
CA ASP A 20 -8.55 14.14 -1.17
C ASP A 20 -8.48 12.65 -0.85
N LEU A 21 -8.63 12.36 0.45
CA LEU A 21 -8.58 11.00 0.97
C LEU A 21 -9.75 10.16 0.46
N ARG A 22 -10.93 10.77 0.26
CA ARG A 22 -12.14 10.06 -0.13
C ARG A 22 -12.06 9.63 -1.60
N GLN A 23 -11.68 10.55 -2.48
CA GLN A 23 -11.46 10.22 -3.89
C GLN A 23 -10.35 9.16 -4.05
N SER A 24 -9.26 9.28 -3.29
CA SER A 24 -8.17 8.30 -3.31
C SER A 24 -8.64 6.91 -2.89
N PHE A 25 -9.50 6.83 -1.87
CA PHE A 25 -10.14 5.59 -1.46
C PHE A 25 -11.05 5.00 -2.55
N ASP A 26 -11.92 5.83 -3.15
CA ASP A 26 -12.86 5.38 -4.17
C ASP A 26 -12.13 4.89 -5.45
N PHE A 27 -11.06 5.59 -5.85
CA PHE A 27 -10.18 5.17 -6.95
C PHE A 27 -9.46 3.86 -6.65
N ALA A 28 -8.94 3.69 -5.44
CA ALA A 28 -8.26 2.47 -5.03
C ALA A 28 -9.23 1.27 -4.96
N MET A 29 -10.47 1.46 -4.50
CA MET A 29 -11.49 0.40 -4.53
C MET A 29 -11.79 -0.04 -5.97
N LYS A 30 -12.01 0.92 -6.87
CA LYS A 30 -12.32 0.66 -8.29
C LYS A 30 -11.19 -0.08 -9.01
N THR A 31 -9.95 0.36 -8.79
CA THR A 31 -8.76 -0.25 -9.43
C THR A 31 -8.42 -1.61 -8.84
N LYS A 32 -8.69 -1.84 -7.55
CA LYS A 32 -8.52 -3.16 -6.91
C LYS A 32 -9.44 -4.21 -7.53
N GLU A 33 -10.71 -3.86 -7.71
CA GLU A 33 -11.69 -4.73 -8.36
C GLU A 33 -11.28 -5.04 -9.81
N ALA A 34 -10.95 -4.01 -10.59
CA ALA A 34 -10.50 -4.18 -11.97
C ALA A 34 -9.21 -5.01 -12.07
N SER A 35 -8.24 -4.77 -11.19
CA SER A 35 -6.98 -5.52 -11.16
C SER A 35 -7.21 -7.00 -10.82
N SER A 36 -8.15 -7.28 -9.91
CA SER A 36 -8.53 -8.66 -9.56
C SER A 36 -9.16 -9.38 -10.74
N ALA A 37 -10.10 -8.73 -11.46
CA ALA A 37 -10.74 -9.29 -12.65
C ALA A 37 -9.72 -9.59 -13.78
N LEU A 38 -8.70 -8.75 -13.93
CA LEU A 38 -7.64 -8.91 -14.93
C LEU A 38 -6.48 -9.79 -14.48
N LYS A 39 -6.47 -10.27 -13.22
CA LYS A 39 -5.32 -10.96 -12.59
C LYS A 39 -4.03 -10.13 -12.67
N TYR A 40 -4.16 -8.81 -12.58
CA TYR A 40 -3.05 -7.87 -12.70
C TYR A 40 -2.43 -7.58 -11.32
N SER A 41 -1.33 -8.27 -11.01
CA SER A 41 -0.72 -8.26 -9.68
C SER A 41 -0.23 -6.88 -9.25
N LYS A 42 0.45 -6.13 -10.12
CA LYS A 42 0.96 -4.80 -9.78
C LYS A 42 -0.17 -3.83 -9.44
N GLY A 43 -1.23 -3.78 -10.27
CA GLY A 43 -2.40 -2.92 -9.98
C GLY A 43 -3.13 -3.31 -8.69
N LEU A 44 -3.17 -4.60 -8.36
CA LEU A 44 -3.69 -5.09 -7.09
C LEU A 44 -2.83 -4.63 -5.91
N ALA A 45 -1.50 -4.68 -6.04
CA ALA A 45 -0.59 -4.19 -4.99
C ALA A 45 -0.70 -2.68 -4.78
N ASP A 46 -0.71 -1.89 -5.87
CA ASP A 46 -0.79 -0.43 -5.84
C ASP A 46 -2.10 0.05 -5.20
N SER A 47 -3.23 -0.53 -5.62
CA SER A 47 -4.54 -0.21 -5.04
C SER A 47 -4.63 -0.62 -3.56
N SER A 48 -4.13 -1.80 -3.20
CA SER A 48 -4.03 -2.22 -1.80
C SER A 48 -3.13 -1.31 -0.97
N LYS A 49 -2.01 -0.80 -1.51
CA LYS A 49 -1.14 0.16 -0.82
C LYS A 49 -1.88 1.47 -0.53
N VAL A 50 -2.62 2.00 -1.52
CA VAL A 50 -3.46 3.20 -1.35
C VAL A 50 -4.55 2.96 -0.29
N LEU A 51 -5.27 1.83 -0.36
CA LEU A 51 -6.29 1.49 0.64
C LEU A 51 -5.70 1.37 2.04
N GLY A 52 -4.52 0.74 2.17
CA GLY A 52 -3.81 0.62 3.44
C GLY A 52 -3.55 2.00 4.07
N TYR A 53 -3.08 2.95 3.27
CA TYR A 53 -2.91 4.33 3.70
C TYR A 53 -4.25 5.01 4.06
N CYS A 54 -5.29 4.85 3.23
CA CYS A 54 -6.60 5.45 3.50
C CYS A 54 -7.22 4.96 4.80
N TYR A 55 -7.22 3.64 5.03
CA TYR A 55 -7.72 3.06 6.27
C TYR A 55 -6.94 3.50 7.50
N TRP A 56 -5.61 3.65 7.40
CA TRP A 56 -4.81 4.23 8.48
C TRP A 56 -5.28 5.65 8.82
N ARG A 57 -5.53 6.48 7.80
CA ARG A 57 -6.06 7.84 7.99
C ARG A 57 -7.49 7.87 8.53
N PHE A 58 -8.28 6.84 8.27
CA PHE A 58 -9.60 6.63 8.88
C PHE A 58 -9.54 6.02 10.28
N SER A 59 -8.33 5.76 10.82
CA SER A 59 -8.10 5.08 12.10
C SER A 59 -8.59 3.62 12.14
N ASP A 60 -8.87 3.01 10.99
CA ASP A 60 -9.14 1.57 10.87
C ASP A 60 -7.82 0.82 10.65
N TYR A 61 -7.10 0.58 11.75
CA TYR A 61 -5.79 -0.06 11.72
C TYR A 61 -5.84 -1.53 11.26
N SER A 62 -6.98 -2.20 11.47
CA SER A 62 -7.17 -3.60 11.05
C SER A 62 -7.20 -3.69 9.52
N GLN A 63 -8.04 -2.88 8.87
CA GLN A 63 -8.12 -2.85 7.42
C GLN A 63 -6.86 -2.25 6.79
N SER A 64 -6.21 -1.30 7.47
CA SER A 64 -4.93 -0.77 7.04
C SER A 64 -3.88 -1.87 6.94
N LEU A 65 -3.67 -2.64 8.02
CA LEU A 65 -2.70 -3.75 8.03
C LEU A 65 -3.05 -4.81 7.00
N SER A 66 -4.32 -5.23 6.91
CA SER A 66 -4.77 -6.23 5.94
C SER A 66 -4.41 -5.86 4.50
N ASN A 67 -4.70 -4.61 4.10
CA ASN A 67 -4.40 -4.14 2.75
C ASN A 67 -2.90 -3.92 2.54
N SER A 68 -2.18 -3.32 3.48
CA SER A 68 -0.74 -3.11 3.37
C SER A 68 0.06 -4.43 3.34
N LEU A 69 -0.32 -5.45 4.13
CA LEU A 69 0.31 -6.76 4.09
C LEU A 69 0.05 -7.49 2.76
N THR A 70 -1.14 -7.32 2.19
CA THR A 70 -1.45 -7.82 0.84
C THR A 70 -0.51 -7.19 -0.20
N ALA A 71 -0.39 -5.86 -0.19
CA ALA A 71 0.53 -5.14 -1.09
C ALA A 71 1.98 -5.60 -0.89
N LEU A 72 2.43 -5.70 0.36
CA LEU A 72 3.79 -6.13 0.70
C LEU A 72 4.13 -7.50 0.11
N LYS A 73 3.23 -8.48 0.27
CA LYS A 73 3.42 -9.84 -0.26
C LYS A 73 3.56 -9.83 -1.77
N ILE A 74 2.75 -9.01 -2.47
CA ILE A 74 2.78 -8.93 -3.92
C ILE A 74 4.06 -8.22 -4.39
N TYR A 75 4.43 -7.09 -3.79
CA TYR A 75 5.66 -6.38 -4.17
C TYR A 75 6.92 -7.22 -3.97
N LYS A 76 6.98 -8.04 -2.90
CA LYS A 76 8.03 -9.05 -2.72
C LYS A 76 8.09 -10.04 -3.90
N GLY A 77 6.94 -10.57 -4.32
CA GLY A 77 6.86 -11.48 -5.47
C GLY A 77 7.22 -10.83 -6.81
N LEU A 78 7.02 -9.51 -6.93
CA LEU A 78 7.38 -8.72 -8.11
C LEU A 78 8.82 -8.18 -8.08
N ASN A 79 9.57 -8.40 -7.00
CA ASN A 79 10.88 -7.78 -6.75
C ASN A 79 10.84 -6.23 -6.82
N ALA A 80 9.71 -5.63 -6.43
CA ALA A 80 9.51 -4.19 -6.44
C ALA A 80 10.04 -3.55 -5.14
N GLN A 81 11.36 -3.52 -4.98
CA GLN A 81 12.05 -3.13 -3.74
C GLN A 81 11.62 -1.75 -3.21
N LYS A 82 11.47 -0.76 -4.09
CA LYS A 82 11.02 0.58 -3.68
C LYS A 82 9.62 0.55 -3.05
N ASP A 83 8.67 -0.12 -3.71
CA ASP A 83 7.30 -0.23 -3.23
C ASP A 83 7.18 -1.11 -1.99
N GLU A 84 8.03 -2.14 -1.88
CA GLU A 84 8.18 -2.95 -0.68
C GLU A 84 8.57 -2.08 0.53
N ALA A 85 9.62 -1.26 0.38
CA ALA A 85 10.09 -0.37 1.45
C ALA A 85 9.03 0.67 1.86
N ASP A 86 8.36 1.30 0.89
CA ASP A 86 7.30 2.27 1.17
C ASP A 86 6.08 1.64 1.87
N THR A 87 5.77 0.38 1.53
CA THR A 87 4.70 -0.38 2.19
C THR A 87 5.11 -0.78 3.61
N LEU A 88 6.35 -1.22 3.84
CA LEU A 88 6.89 -1.51 5.18
C LEU A 88 6.85 -0.28 6.09
N ASN A 89 7.21 0.90 5.56
CA ASN A 89 7.11 2.15 6.30
C ASN A 89 5.65 2.45 6.72
N SER A 90 4.69 2.19 5.82
CA SER A 90 3.27 2.37 6.12
C SER A 90 2.78 1.41 7.21
N ILE A 91 3.18 0.15 7.16
CA ILE A 91 2.88 -0.86 8.20
C ILE A 91 3.50 -0.46 9.55
N GLY A 92 4.76 0.00 9.53
CA GLY A 92 5.45 0.48 10.72
C GLY A 92 4.73 1.65 11.40
N ALA A 93 4.15 2.56 10.61
CA ALA A 93 3.31 3.64 11.12
C ALA A 93 2.06 3.08 11.82
N VAL A 94 1.38 2.08 11.26
CA VAL A 94 0.21 1.48 11.93
C VAL A 94 0.58 0.84 13.27
N TYR A 95 1.68 0.07 13.31
CA TYR A 95 2.15 -0.52 14.57
C TYR A 95 2.55 0.51 15.61
N MET A 96 3.05 1.69 15.20
CA MET A 96 3.30 2.81 16.11
C MET A 96 1.99 3.25 16.81
N PHE A 97 0.88 3.40 16.08
CA PHE A 97 -0.41 3.80 16.67
C PHE A 97 -1.04 2.70 17.53
N GLN A 98 -0.67 1.44 17.31
CA GLN A 98 -1.10 0.31 18.14
C GLN A 98 -0.18 0.06 19.35
N ASN A 99 0.88 0.87 19.56
CA ASN A 99 1.92 0.67 20.57
C ASN A 99 2.68 -0.67 20.44
N GLU A 100 2.69 -1.25 19.25
CA GLU A 100 3.35 -2.51 18.90
C GLU A 100 4.82 -2.26 18.53
N ASN A 101 5.61 -1.80 19.50
CA ASN A 101 6.95 -1.26 19.29
C ASN A 101 7.94 -2.24 18.64
N ILE A 102 7.85 -3.53 18.99
CA ILE A 102 8.71 -4.58 18.42
C ILE A 102 8.41 -4.77 16.93
N LYS A 103 7.13 -4.93 16.57
CA LYS A 103 6.71 -5.08 15.16
C LYS A 103 7.06 -3.84 14.33
N ARG A 104 6.89 -2.64 14.91
CA ARG A 104 7.33 -1.38 14.29
C ARG A 104 8.84 -1.37 14.02
N LEU A 105 9.65 -1.81 14.98
CA LEU A 105 11.11 -1.88 14.81
C LEU A 105 11.49 -2.85 13.69
N GLU A 106 10.88 -4.03 13.64
CA GLU A 106 11.10 -5.02 12.58
C GLU A 106 10.80 -4.46 11.19
N CYS A 107 9.66 -3.78 11.02
CA CYS A 107 9.30 -3.12 9.76
C CYS A 107 10.32 -2.06 9.36
N ASN A 108 10.78 -1.24 10.32
CA ASN A 108 11.76 -0.19 10.04
C ASN A 108 13.13 -0.75 9.64
N LEU A 109 13.59 -1.83 10.29
CA LEU A 109 14.85 -2.48 9.95
C LEU A 109 14.80 -3.11 8.55
N GLN A 110 13.68 -3.77 8.20
CA GLN A 110 13.49 -4.30 6.85
C GLN A 110 13.46 -3.18 5.80
N CYS A 111 12.72 -2.09 6.07
CA CYS A 111 12.65 -0.93 5.19
C CYS A 111 14.02 -0.28 4.98
N LEU A 112 14.78 -0.08 6.07
CA LEU A 112 16.12 0.49 6.04
C LEU A 112 17.06 -0.36 5.18
N LYS A 113 17.07 -1.68 5.40
CA LYS A 113 17.91 -2.60 4.64
C LYS A 113 17.65 -2.49 3.14
N ILE A 114 16.38 -2.54 2.72
CA ILE A 114 16.02 -2.43 1.30
C ILE A 114 16.49 -1.10 0.72
N ARG A 115 16.32 0.00 1.45
CA ARG A 115 16.73 1.34 1.00
C ARG A 115 18.25 1.55 0.97
N GLN A 116 19.03 0.70 1.63
CA GLN A 116 20.49 0.72 1.57
C GLN A 116 21.03 -0.11 0.41
N ASP A 117 20.29 -1.16 0.02
CA ASP A 117 20.68 -2.09 -1.05
C ASP A 117 20.32 -1.56 -2.46
N VAL A 118 19.55 -0.47 -2.57
CA VAL A 118 19.06 0.16 -3.83
C VAL A 118 19.68 1.54 -4.01
#